data_AF-A0A4U7C3Y4-F1
#
_entry.id   AF-A0A4U7C3Y4-F1
#
_cell.length_a   1.000
_cell.length_b   1.000
_cell.length_c   1.000
_cell.angle_alpha   90.00
_cell.angle_beta   90.00
_cell.angle_gamma   90.00
#
_symmetry.space_group_name_H-M   'P 1'
#
loop_
_entity.id
_entity.type
_entity.pdbx_description
1 polymer ?
#
loop_
_entity_poly.entity_id
_entity_poly.type
_entity_poly.pdbx_seq_one_letter_code
_entity_poly.pdbx_strand_id
1 'polypeptide(L)'
;MRTEDGLTICVPSSLVREAEDDREATRKLGYVARAAAVFRADRLVVFPDREGDGRRGGEYVRTVLGYAATPPELRKDLWGQRDELRYVGVLPPLRVPWRTGSTPSGEESKTQGLVTEVGPEGRVRVNSPLREHPISLLVPSGMEVERGERVTIRVSSREPVRARITGKPEVGFQVAAADLSEALAGDGLAVATSRHGAELSVSRLGDLVSDAREAGGYTVAFGAPERGLPEMLGLSPDRIRAAVADGRSVEPDPGFDLWLNTIPAQASEVVRTEEALFATLGSLTLTE
;
A
#
# COMPACT_ATOMS: atom_id res chain seq x y z
N MET A 1 -1.03 -21.56 -0.39
CA MET A 1 -0.67 -21.42 1.04
C MET A 1 -0.53 -19.93 1.28
N ARG A 2 -1.37 -19.35 2.15
CA ARG A 2 -1.21 -17.94 2.55
C ARG A 2 -0.03 -17.91 3.51
N THR A 3 1.03 -17.16 3.22
CA THR A 3 1.81 -16.56 4.30
C THR A 3 0.87 -15.58 4.98
N GLU A 4 0.69 -15.72 6.29
CA GLU A 4 -0.17 -14.84 7.10
C GLU A 4 0.53 -13.51 7.42
N ASP A 5 1.74 -13.32 6.88
CA ASP A 5 2.60 -12.17 7.14
C ASP A 5 2.14 -10.95 6.33
N GLY A 6 1.95 -9.82 7.00
CA GLY A 6 1.47 -8.59 6.39
C GLY A 6 2.53 -7.90 5.52
N LEU A 7 2.10 -7.17 4.48
CA LEU A 7 2.99 -6.31 3.70
C LEU A 7 2.45 -4.88 3.63
N THR A 8 3.16 -3.97 4.28
CA THR A 8 2.96 -2.52 4.18
C THR A 8 4.04 -1.91 3.29
N ILE A 9 3.63 -1.20 2.25
CA ILE A 9 4.51 -0.46 1.36
C ILE A 9 4.38 1.03 1.70
N CYS A 10 5.49 1.73 1.93
CA CYS A 10 5.52 3.17 2.14
C CYS A 10 6.20 3.87 0.96
N VAL A 11 5.48 4.78 0.31
CA VAL A 11 5.98 5.59 -0.81
C VAL A 11 5.79 7.08 -0.53
N PRO A 12 6.66 7.95 -1.04
CA PRO A 12 6.57 9.37 -0.74
C PRO A 12 5.54 10.08 -1.60
N SER A 13 4.98 11.18 -1.08
CA SER A 13 4.05 12.04 -1.82
C SER A 13 4.65 12.68 -3.08
N SER A 14 5.98 12.76 -3.14
CA SER A 14 6.77 13.32 -4.25
C SER A 14 7.17 12.29 -5.30
N LEU A 15 6.71 11.03 -5.22
CA LEU A 15 7.22 9.94 -6.07
C LEU A 15 7.03 10.16 -7.58
N VAL A 16 6.18 11.11 -8.00
CA VAL A 16 5.93 11.46 -9.42
C VAL A 16 6.44 12.87 -9.79
N ARG A 17 7.32 13.46 -8.97
CA ARG A 17 7.79 14.84 -9.15
C ARG A 17 8.43 15.05 -10.52
N GLU A 18 9.18 14.07 -11.00
CA GLU A 18 9.95 14.17 -12.26
C GLU A 18 9.12 13.90 -13.52
N ALA A 19 7.85 13.47 -13.37
CA ALA A 19 7.00 13.23 -14.53
C ALA A 19 6.77 14.53 -15.32
N GLU A 20 6.78 14.46 -16.64
CA GLU A 20 6.60 15.64 -17.49
C GLU A 20 5.13 16.10 -17.48
N ASP A 21 4.20 15.14 -17.57
CA ASP A 21 2.76 15.40 -17.65
C ASP A 21 1.92 14.53 -16.68
N ASP A 22 0.65 14.90 -16.51
CA ASP A 22 -0.27 14.20 -15.60
C ASP A 22 -0.58 12.77 -16.11
N ARG A 23 -0.41 12.52 -17.41
CA ARG A 23 -0.64 11.19 -18.02
C ARG A 23 0.51 10.24 -17.69
N GLU A 24 1.74 10.72 -17.74
CA GLU A 24 2.94 9.99 -17.30
C GLU A 24 2.88 9.73 -15.79
N ALA A 25 2.58 10.75 -14.98
CA ALA A 25 2.43 10.60 -13.54
C ALA A 25 1.36 9.55 -13.18
N THR A 26 0.20 9.59 -13.84
CA THR A 26 -0.86 8.58 -13.67
C THR A 26 -0.37 7.18 -14.04
N ARG A 27 0.33 7.03 -15.16
CA ARG A 27 0.87 5.72 -15.60
C ARG A 27 1.88 5.18 -14.59
N LYS A 28 2.76 6.02 -14.07
CA LYS A 28 3.76 5.66 -13.05
C LYS A 28 3.10 5.16 -11.77
N LEU A 29 2.11 5.89 -11.26
CA LEU A 29 1.30 5.44 -10.11
C LEU A 29 0.54 4.14 -10.40
N GLY A 30 0.16 3.92 -11.65
CA GLY A 30 -0.35 2.66 -12.13
C GLY A 30 0.60 1.48 -11.91
N TYR A 31 1.90 1.65 -12.15
CA TYR A 31 2.91 0.63 -11.87
C TYR A 31 3.14 0.41 -10.38
N VAL A 32 3.09 1.46 -9.56
CA VAL A 32 3.13 1.35 -8.09
C VAL A 32 1.95 0.52 -7.58
N ALA A 33 0.72 0.84 -8.04
CA ALA A 33 -0.48 0.08 -7.69
C ALA A 33 -0.42 -1.37 -8.18
N ARG A 34 0.20 -1.62 -9.35
CA ARG A 34 0.46 -2.97 -9.87
C ARG A 34 1.41 -3.74 -8.98
N ALA A 35 2.53 -3.14 -8.54
CA ALA A 35 3.46 -3.78 -7.62
C ALA A 35 2.75 -4.18 -6.32
N ALA A 36 2.03 -3.26 -5.69
CA ALA A 36 1.24 -3.53 -4.49
C ALA A 36 0.25 -4.69 -4.69
N ALA A 37 -0.44 -4.75 -5.83
CA ALA A 37 -1.36 -5.85 -6.15
C ALA A 37 -0.65 -7.19 -6.42
N VAL A 38 0.47 -7.17 -7.16
CA VAL A 38 1.23 -8.38 -7.54
C VAL A 38 1.82 -9.07 -6.32
N PHE A 39 2.43 -8.29 -5.44
CA PHE A 39 3.07 -8.79 -4.22
C PHE A 39 2.11 -8.87 -3.03
N ARG A 40 0.80 -8.71 -3.29
CA ARG A 40 -0.27 -8.85 -2.29
C ARG A 40 -0.08 -7.99 -1.04
N ALA A 41 0.33 -6.74 -1.22
CA ALA A 41 0.37 -5.78 -0.13
C ALA A 41 -1.01 -5.61 0.51
N ASP A 42 -1.04 -5.43 1.83
CA ASP A 42 -2.25 -5.10 2.57
C ASP A 42 -2.47 -3.59 2.56
N ARG A 43 -1.39 -2.82 2.69
CA ARG A 43 -1.41 -1.37 2.77
C ARG A 43 -0.36 -0.73 1.86
N LEU A 44 -0.75 0.36 1.22
CA LEU A 44 0.12 1.29 0.51
C LEU A 44 -0.01 2.66 1.17
N VAL A 45 0.95 3.01 2.00
CA VAL A 45 1.02 4.28 2.71
C VAL A 45 1.72 5.32 1.84
N VAL A 46 1.08 6.47 1.69
CA VAL A 46 1.68 7.66 1.08
C VAL A 46 2.10 8.60 2.20
N PHE A 47 3.40 8.72 2.43
CA PHE A 47 3.96 9.59 3.47
C PHE A 47 4.40 10.94 2.90
N PRO A 48 4.35 12.03 3.68
CA PRO A 48 4.64 13.36 3.17
C PRO A 48 6.13 13.57 2.92
N ASP A 49 6.45 14.08 1.74
CA ASP A 49 7.76 14.61 1.36
C ASP A 49 7.63 16.10 1.01
N ARG A 50 7.47 16.94 2.03
CA ARG A 50 7.05 18.35 1.85
C ARG A 50 7.99 19.17 0.98
N GLU A 51 9.30 18.91 1.04
CA GLU A 51 10.31 19.61 0.23
C GLU A 51 10.32 19.10 -1.22
N GLY A 52 9.95 17.84 -1.44
CA GLY A 52 9.85 17.21 -2.75
C GLY A 52 8.48 17.35 -3.39
N ASP A 53 7.46 17.80 -2.67
CA ASP A 53 6.13 17.99 -3.23
C ASP A 53 6.13 19.12 -4.27
N GLY A 54 5.64 18.79 -5.46
CA GLY A 54 5.40 19.74 -6.55
C GLY A 54 3.90 19.90 -6.81
N ARG A 55 3.53 20.24 -8.05
CA ARG A 55 2.12 20.32 -8.49
C ARG A 55 1.36 19.00 -8.29
N ARG A 56 2.06 17.86 -8.37
CA ARG A 56 1.51 16.50 -8.21
C ARG A 56 1.93 15.89 -6.87
N GLY A 57 1.73 16.63 -5.78
CA GLY A 57 2.06 16.21 -4.43
C GLY A 57 1.09 15.16 -3.86
N GLY A 58 1.03 15.08 -2.53
CA GLY A 58 0.35 13.99 -1.83
C GLY A 58 -1.12 13.78 -2.21
N GLU A 59 -1.90 14.84 -2.47
CA GLU A 59 -3.32 14.68 -2.86
C GLU A 59 -3.48 13.99 -4.21
N TYR A 60 -2.66 14.36 -5.20
CA TYR A 60 -2.66 13.75 -6.52
C TYR A 60 -2.30 12.26 -6.42
N VAL A 61 -1.19 11.96 -5.73
CA VAL A 61 -0.69 10.59 -5.54
C VAL A 61 -1.73 9.71 -4.83
N ARG A 62 -2.28 10.19 -3.70
CA ARG A 62 -3.31 9.46 -2.94
C ARG A 62 -4.59 9.25 -3.74
N THR A 63 -5.02 10.25 -4.49
CA THR A 63 -6.25 10.18 -5.29
C THR A 63 -6.13 9.14 -6.41
N VAL A 64 -5.03 9.16 -7.17
CA VAL A 64 -4.82 8.19 -8.26
C VAL A 64 -4.61 6.77 -7.72
N LEU A 65 -3.81 6.58 -6.67
CA LEU A 65 -3.58 5.27 -6.07
C LEU A 65 -4.87 4.71 -5.44
N GLY A 66 -5.62 5.55 -4.72
CA GLY A 66 -6.91 5.18 -4.15
C GLY A 66 -7.91 4.77 -5.24
N TYR A 67 -7.96 5.50 -6.36
CA TYR A 67 -8.77 5.14 -7.52
C TYR A 67 -8.36 3.77 -8.09
N ALA A 68 -7.06 3.53 -8.24
CA ALA A 68 -6.54 2.24 -8.73
C ALA A 68 -6.95 1.07 -7.81
N ALA A 69 -6.82 1.24 -6.49
CA ALA A 69 -7.17 0.26 -5.45
C ALA A 69 -8.69 0.03 -5.30
N THR A 70 -9.52 0.96 -5.78
CA THR A 70 -10.97 0.86 -5.68
C THR A 70 -11.53 -0.14 -6.71
N PRO A 71 -12.41 -1.09 -6.31
CA PRO A 71 -13.11 -1.97 -7.23
C PRO A 71 -13.80 -1.19 -8.35
N PRO A 72 -13.73 -1.63 -9.63
CA PRO A 72 -14.27 -0.87 -10.77
C PRO A 72 -15.70 -0.39 -10.60
N GLU A 73 -16.57 -1.22 -10.01
CA GLU A 73 -17.98 -0.89 -9.80
C GLU A 73 -18.23 0.19 -8.74
N LEU A 74 -17.28 0.43 -7.85
CA LEU A 74 -17.39 1.42 -6.76
C LEU A 74 -16.72 2.75 -7.11
N ARG A 75 -15.98 2.83 -8.21
CA ARG A 75 -15.16 4.01 -8.55
C ARG A 75 -16.00 5.26 -8.80
N LYS A 76 -17.09 5.12 -9.54
CA LYS A 76 -17.95 6.25 -9.92
C LYS A 76 -18.52 6.96 -8.70
N ASP A 77 -18.91 6.19 -7.69
CA ASP A 77 -19.58 6.71 -6.50
C ASP A 77 -18.59 7.34 -5.52
N LEU A 78 -17.37 6.83 -5.42
CA LEU A 78 -16.35 7.35 -4.49
C LEU A 78 -15.63 8.58 -5.03
N TRP A 79 -15.24 8.52 -6.30
CA TRP A 79 -14.27 9.46 -6.82
C TRP A 79 -14.90 10.63 -7.55
N GLY A 80 -16.10 10.45 -8.13
CA GLY A 80 -16.75 11.49 -8.92
C GLY A 80 -15.87 11.97 -10.07
N GLN A 81 -15.98 13.26 -10.40
CA GLN A 81 -15.07 13.92 -11.34
C GLN A 81 -14.03 14.71 -10.55
N ARG A 82 -12.76 14.47 -10.84
CA ARG A 82 -11.60 15.12 -10.21
C ARG A 82 -10.53 15.37 -11.27
N ASP A 83 -9.82 16.48 -11.17
CA ASP A 83 -8.78 16.85 -12.13
C ASP A 83 -7.60 15.87 -12.09
N GLU A 84 -7.25 15.38 -10.89
CA GLU A 84 -6.23 14.36 -10.66
C GLU A 84 -6.52 13.07 -11.46
N LEU A 85 -7.81 12.79 -11.68
CA LEU A 85 -8.28 11.57 -12.32
C LEU A 85 -8.51 11.72 -13.83
N ARG A 86 -8.15 12.86 -14.44
CA ARG A 86 -8.34 13.12 -15.88
C ARG A 86 -7.74 12.03 -16.78
N TYR A 87 -6.62 11.44 -16.37
CA TYR A 87 -5.89 10.47 -17.18
C TYR A 87 -6.00 9.02 -16.67
N VAL A 88 -6.92 8.69 -15.76
CA VAL A 88 -7.04 7.32 -15.19
C VAL A 88 -7.27 6.21 -16.22
N GLY A 89 -7.67 6.56 -17.45
CA GLY A 89 -7.77 5.62 -18.56
C GLY A 89 -6.44 4.97 -18.97
N VAL A 90 -5.29 5.54 -18.58
CA VAL A 90 -3.96 4.93 -18.83
C VAL A 90 -3.49 3.98 -17.73
N LEU A 91 -4.25 3.86 -16.63
CA LEU A 91 -3.87 2.97 -15.54
C LEU A 91 -3.88 1.51 -16.02
N PRO A 92 -2.81 0.73 -15.74
CA PRO A 92 -2.78 -0.69 -16.03
C PRO A 92 -3.83 -1.43 -15.19
N PRO A 93 -4.47 -2.48 -15.73
CA PRO A 93 -5.48 -3.22 -14.99
C PRO A 93 -4.84 -4.02 -13.84
N LEU A 94 -5.38 -3.88 -12.62
CA LEU A 94 -4.88 -4.64 -11.47
C LEU A 94 -5.32 -6.11 -11.50
N ARG A 95 -6.51 -6.40 -12.06
CA ARG A 95 -7.12 -7.75 -12.13
C ARG A 95 -7.18 -8.50 -10.79
N VAL A 96 -7.43 -7.76 -9.70
CA VAL A 96 -7.61 -8.31 -8.36
C VAL A 96 -9.05 -8.83 -8.19
N PRO A 97 -9.28 -10.03 -7.62
CA PRO A 97 -10.63 -10.53 -7.41
C PRO A 97 -11.31 -9.78 -6.26
N TRP A 98 -12.33 -8.97 -6.60
CA TRP A 98 -13.07 -8.13 -5.65
C TRP A 98 -14.31 -8.80 -5.04
N ARG A 99 -14.66 -9.99 -5.54
CA ARG A 99 -15.78 -10.80 -5.06
C ARG A 99 -15.28 -12.20 -4.78
N THR A 100 -15.65 -12.77 -3.64
CA THR A 100 -15.57 -14.22 -3.46
C THR A 100 -16.87 -14.83 -3.96
N GLY A 101 -16.77 -15.91 -4.73
CA GLY A 101 -17.94 -16.58 -5.31
C GLY A 101 -18.98 -16.97 -4.24
N SER A 102 -20.24 -17.02 -4.65
CA SER A 102 -21.30 -17.64 -3.85
C SER A 102 -20.94 -19.10 -3.60
N THR A 103 -21.19 -19.63 -2.40
CA THR A 103 -21.21 -21.08 -2.22
C THR A 103 -22.22 -21.73 -3.19
N PRO A 104 -22.03 -23.01 -3.56
CA PRO A 104 -22.98 -23.74 -4.41
C PRO A 104 -24.42 -23.76 -3.86
N SER A 105 -24.59 -23.60 -2.54
CA SER A 105 -25.92 -23.50 -1.89
C SER A 105 -26.56 -22.11 -2.01
N GLY A 106 -25.85 -21.10 -2.51
CA GLY A 106 -26.37 -19.73 -2.67
C GLY A 106 -26.52 -18.94 -1.36
N GLU A 107 -26.19 -19.53 -0.22
CA GLU A 107 -26.56 -18.99 1.10
C GLU A 107 -25.60 -17.91 1.62
N GLU A 108 -24.35 -17.88 1.18
CA GLU A 108 -23.39 -16.89 1.68
C GLU A 108 -22.36 -16.48 0.62
N SER A 109 -22.24 -15.17 0.37
CA SER A 109 -21.19 -14.60 -0.50
C SER A 109 -20.44 -13.49 0.24
N LYS A 110 -19.09 -13.47 0.17
CA LYS A 110 -18.33 -12.28 0.57
C LYS A 110 -18.10 -11.38 -0.64
N THR A 111 -18.38 -10.09 -0.47
CA THR A 111 -18.07 -9.04 -1.42
C THR A 111 -17.32 -7.93 -0.70
N GLN A 112 -16.66 -7.05 -1.44
CA GLN A 112 -16.16 -5.81 -0.87
C GLN A 112 -17.25 -4.75 -0.88
N GLY A 113 -17.19 -3.89 0.13
CA GLY A 113 -17.94 -2.66 0.21
C GLY A 113 -17.01 -1.50 0.56
N LEU A 114 -17.55 -0.30 0.42
CA LEU A 114 -16.85 0.94 0.64
C LEU A 114 -17.62 1.80 1.65
N VAL A 115 -16.95 2.20 2.71
CA VAL A 115 -17.52 3.10 3.73
C VAL A 115 -17.66 4.49 3.13
N THR A 116 -18.89 4.97 3.01
CA THR A 116 -19.21 6.31 2.49
C THR A 116 -19.40 7.32 3.61
N GLU A 117 -19.89 6.88 4.76
CA GLU A 117 -20.14 7.70 5.95
C GLU A 117 -19.90 6.88 7.22
N VAL A 118 -19.33 7.53 8.24
CA VAL A 118 -19.18 7.00 9.59
C VAL A 118 -20.14 7.77 10.50
N GLY A 119 -21.11 7.06 11.05
CA GLY A 119 -22.10 7.58 11.97
C GLY A 119 -21.76 7.25 13.43
N PRO A 120 -22.59 7.70 14.38
CA PRO A 120 -22.40 7.41 15.79
C PRO A 120 -22.58 5.91 16.10
N GLU A 121 -22.05 5.49 17.24
CA GLU A 121 -22.23 4.13 17.78
C GLU A 121 -21.76 3.00 16.83
N GLY A 122 -20.69 3.24 16.07
CA GLY A 122 -20.11 2.24 15.18
C GLY A 122 -21.00 1.90 13.97
N ARG A 123 -21.97 2.74 13.62
CA ARG A 123 -22.76 2.59 12.39
C ARG A 123 -22.04 3.21 11.21
N VAL A 124 -22.03 2.52 10.09
CA VAL A 124 -21.47 3.01 8.82
C VAL A 124 -22.42 2.81 7.67
N ARG A 125 -22.36 3.73 6.70
CA ARG A 125 -23.02 3.57 5.39
C ARG A 125 -22.00 2.95 4.44
N VAL A 126 -22.38 1.83 3.82
CA VAL A 126 -21.47 1.07 2.96
C VAL A 126 -22.08 0.88 1.58
N ASN A 127 -21.39 1.39 0.57
CA ASN A 127 -21.75 1.14 -0.82
C ASN A 127 -21.16 -0.22 -1.25
N SER A 128 -21.95 -1.02 -1.95
CA SER A 128 -21.62 -2.39 -2.32
C SER A 128 -22.15 -2.72 -3.71
N PRO A 129 -21.52 -3.62 -4.48
CA PRO A 129 -21.99 -4.02 -5.79
C PRO A 129 -23.37 -4.74 -5.83
N LEU A 130 -24.08 -4.78 -4.70
CA LEU A 130 -25.42 -5.35 -4.53
C LEU A 130 -26.55 -4.47 -5.07
N ARG A 131 -26.22 -3.30 -5.67
CA ARG A 131 -27.16 -2.41 -6.39
C ARG A 131 -28.35 -1.89 -5.58
N GLU A 132 -28.16 -1.72 -4.28
CA GLU A 132 -29.09 -0.98 -3.42
C GLU A 132 -28.37 0.24 -2.82
N HIS A 133 -29.12 1.25 -2.38
CA HIS A 133 -28.61 2.42 -1.67
C HIS A 133 -27.60 2.02 -0.58
N PRO A 134 -26.67 2.91 -0.17
CA PRO A 134 -25.65 2.57 0.83
C PRO A 134 -26.27 1.87 2.04
N ILE A 135 -25.82 0.64 2.31
CA ILE A 135 -26.38 -0.24 3.34
C ILE A 135 -25.86 0.25 4.69
N SER A 136 -26.74 0.40 5.68
CA SER A 136 -26.31 0.71 7.05
C SER A 136 -25.86 -0.57 7.75
N LEU A 137 -24.57 -0.63 8.11
CA LEU A 137 -23.95 -1.78 8.77
C LEU A 137 -23.30 -1.34 10.09
N LEU A 138 -23.10 -2.29 10.99
CA LEU A 138 -22.32 -2.10 12.21
C LEU A 138 -20.88 -2.53 11.98
N VAL A 139 -19.95 -1.73 12.50
CA VAL A 139 -18.53 -2.06 12.55
C VAL A 139 -18.31 -3.11 13.66
N PRO A 140 -17.61 -4.22 13.39
CA PRO A 140 -17.27 -5.22 14.40
C PRO A 140 -16.49 -4.60 15.57
N SER A 141 -16.69 -5.13 16.78
CA SER A 141 -15.92 -4.72 17.96
C SER A 141 -14.42 -4.89 17.73
N GLY A 142 -13.61 -3.89 18.10
CA GLY A 142 -12.16 -3.90 17.91
C GLY A 142 -11.70 -3.53 16.49
N MET A 143 -12.62 -3.13 15.61
CA MET A 143 -12.31 -2.60 14.29
C MET A 143 -12.68 -1.12 14.23
N GLU A 144 -11.76 -0.29 13.74
CA GLU A 144 -12.05 1.09 13.37
C GLU A 144 -12.15 1.20 11.85
N VAL A 145 -12.96 2.12 11.35
CA VAL A 145 -13.09 2.39 9.92
C VAL A 145 -13.23 3.86 9.64
N GLU A 146 -12.65 4.28 8.53
CA GLU A 146 -12.74 5.66 8.05
C GLU A 146 -13.58 5.77 6.77
N ARG A 147 -14.00 6.99 6.47
CA ARG A 147 -14.64 7.29 5.19
C ARG A 147 -13.67 7.02 4.04
N GLY A 148 -14.14 6.34 3.01
CA GLY A 148 -13.33 5.93 1.86
C GLY A 148 -12.65 4.58 2.07
N GLU A 149 -12.78 4.00 3.27
CA GLU A 149 -12.16 2.72 3.55
C GLU A 149 -12.98 1.55 2.99
N ARG A 150 -12.27 0.53 2.50
CA ARG A 150 -12.87 -0.70 1.97
C ARG A 150 -13.04 -1.71 3.10
N VAL A 151 -14.14 -2.44 3.08
CA VAL A 151 -14.50 -3.47 4.06
C VAL A 151 -14.98 -4.74 3.36
N THR A 152 -14.79 -5.89 4.01
CA THR A 152 -15.38 -7.16 3.56
C THR A 152 -16.78 -7.28 4.13
N ILE A 153 -17.76 -7.49 3.27
CA ILE A 153 -19.16 -7.71 3.62
C ILE A 153 -19.51 -9.17 3.33
N ARG A 154 -20.10 -9.86 4.31
CA ARG A 154 -20.78 -11.14 4.11
C ARG A 154 -22.28 -10.89 3.90
N VAL A 155 -22.80 -11.40 2.79
CA VAL A 155 -24.22 -11.28 2.39
C VAL A 155 -24.89 -12.62 2.61
N SER A 156 -25.91 -12.65 3.47
CA SER A 156 -26.70 -13.85 3.80
C SER A 156 -28.07 -13.88 3.12
N SER A 157 -28.56 -12.74 2.64
CA SER A 157 -29.79 -12.64 1.84
C SER A 157 -29.69 -11.42 0.92
N ARG A 158 -30.24 -11.53 -0.30
CA ARG A 158 -30.34 -10.40 -1.24
C ARG A 158 -31.73 -9.78 -1.26
N GLU A 159 -32.77 -10.54 -0.92
CA GLU A 159 -34.15 -10.05 -0.91
C GLU A 159 -34.86 -10.59 0.35
N PRO A 160 -34.99 -9.78 1.42
CA PRO A 160 -34.37 -8.46 1.62
C PRO A 160 -32.84 -8.57 1.84
N VAL A 161 -32.09 -7.48 1.60
CA VAL A 161 -30.64 -7.46 1.83
C VAL A 161 -30.32 -7.66 3.31
N ARG A 162 -29.59 -8.73 3.61
CA ARG A 162 -28.99 -8.99 4.93
C ARG A 162 -27.49 -9.16 4.76
N ALA A 163 -26.75 -8.26 5.40
CA ALA A 163 -25.32 -8.16 5.26
C ALA A 163 -24.66 -7.76 6.59
N ARG A 164 -23.40 -8.12 6.77
CA ARG A 164 -22.57 -7.66 7.90
C ARG A 164 -21.12 -7.48 7.47
N ILE A 165 -20.42 -6.54 8.11
CA ILE A 165 -18.98 -6.40 7.96
C ILE A 165 -18.31 -7.57 8.67
N THR A 166 -17.34 -8.21 8.02
CA THR A 166 -16.55 -9.31 8.60
C THR A 166 -15.10 -8.94 8.85
N GLY A 167 -14.66 -7.77 8.41
CA GLY A 167 -13.30 -7.29 8.59
C GLY A 167 -12.85 -6.39 7.43
N LYS A 168 -11.55 -6.13 7.37
CA LYS A 168 -10.90 -5.48 6.23
C LYS A 168 -10.85 -6.43 5.01
N PRO A 169 -10.61 -5.93 3.79
CA PRO A 169 -10.39 -6.74 2.61
C PRO A 169 -9.23 -7.72 2.78
N GLU A 170 -9.48 -9.03 2.59
CA GLU A 170 -8.41 -10.05 2.53
C GLU A 170 -7.65 -10.05 1.17
N VAL A 171 -8.10 -9.22 0.23
CA VAL A 171 -7.62 -9.21 -1.16
C VAL A 171 -7.53 -7.78 -1.69
N GLY A 172 -6.40 -7.49 -2.33
CA GLY A 172 -6.00 -6.15 -2.76
C GLY A 172 -5.46 -5.34 -1.58
N PHE A 173 -5.06 -4.09 -1.85
CA PHE A 173 -4.41 -3.23 -0.86
C PHE A 173 -5.27 -2.01 -0.53
N GLN A 174 -5.12 -1.46 0.66
CA GLN A 174 -5.71 -0.17 1.03
C GLN A 174 -4.67 0.94 0.87
N VAL A 175 -5.12 2.11 0.41
CA VAL A 175 -4.26 3.30 0.31
C VAL A 175 -4.53 4.18 1.52
N ALA A 176 -3.47 4.56 2.24
CA ALA A 176 -3.56 5.40 3.43
C ALA A 176 -2.60 6.59 3.31
N ALA A 177 -2.92 7.67 4.02
CA ALA A 177 -2.03 8.80 4.24
C ALA A 177 -1.57 8.73 5.70
N ALA A 178 -0.28 8.68 5.95
CA ALA A 178 0.27 8.67 7.30
C ALA A 178 1.69 9.23 7.28
N ASP A 179 2.16 9.77 8.40
CA ASP A 179 3.58 10.05 8.55
C ASP A 179 4.37 8.75 8.56
N LEU A 180 5.63 8.79 8.12
CA LEU A 180 6.44 7.58 8.02
C LEU A 180 6.61 6.91 9.39
N SER A 181 6.81 7.69 10.45
CA SER A 181 6.90 7.18 11.83
C SER A 181 5.63 6.45 12.30
N GLU A 182 4.46 6.89 11.86
CA GLU A 182 3.20 6.23 12.18
C GLU A 182 3.08 4.90 11.42
N ALA A 183 3.51 4.87 10.16
CA ALA A 183 3.52 3.65 9.36
C ALA A 183 4.48 2.58 9.91
N LEU A 184 5.56 3.01 10.57
CA LEU A 184 6.60 2.14 11.13
C LEU A 184 6.28 1.65 12.55
N ALA A 185 5.26 2.21 13.21
CA ALA A 185 4.89 1.82 14.58
C ALA A 185 4.17 0.45 14.68
N GLY A 186 4.01 -0.26 13.56
CA GLY A 186 3.41 -1.60 13.53
C GLY A 186 4.42 -2.72 13.85
N ASP A 187 3.93 -3.95 14.01
CA ASP A 187 4.72 -5.08 14.50
C ASP A 187 5.67 -5.73 13.45
N GLY A 188 5.66 -5.26 12.19
CA GLY A 188 6.42 -5.85 11.07
C GLY A 188 7.86 -5.35 10.93
N LEU A 189 8.72 -6.15 10.27
CA LEU A 189 10.12 -5.80 10.01
C LEU A 189 10.21 -4.54 9.13
N ALA A 190 10.68 -3.45 9.72
CA ALA A 190 10.80 -2.13 9.10
C ALA A 190 12.06 -2.03 8.24
N VAL A 191 11.89 -2.03 6.92
CA VAL A 191 12.98 -2.00 5.93
C VAL A 191 12.99 -0.66 5.18
N ALA A 192 14.08 0.09 5.32
CA ALA A 192 14.38 1.25 4.47
C ALA A 192 15.18 0.82 3.24
N THR A 193 14.70 1.15 2.04
CA THR A 193 15.43 0.87 0.80
C THR A 193 16.40 2.01 0.45
N SER A 194 17.67 1.66 0.21
CA SER A 194 18.70 2.62 -0.18
C SER A 194 19.90 1.93 -0.81
N ARG A 195 20.48 2.53 -1.85
CA ARG A 195 21.77 2.10 -2.43
C ARG A 195 22.94 2.13 -1.44
N HIS A 196 22.78 2.82 -0.31
CA HIS A 196 23.77 2.90 0.76
C HIS A 196 23.52 1.90 1.90
N GLY A 197 22.44 1.11 1.81
CA GLY A 197 22.11 0.05 2.76
C GLY A 197 22.97 -1.20 2.61
N ALA A 198 22.72 -2.19 3.46
CA ALA A 198 23.33 -3.51 3.36
C ALA A 198 22.95 -4.17 2.03
N GLU A 199 23.92 -4.73 1.31
CA GLU A 199 23.64 -5.42 0.06
C GLU A 199 22.83 -6.70 0.30
N LEU A 200 21.74 -6.85 -0.45
CA LEU A 200 20.97 -8.08 -0.47
C LEU A 200 21.77 -9.16 -1.22
N SER A 201 22.10 -10.24 -0.52
CA SER A 201 22.73 -11.43 -1.08
C SER A 201 21.79 -12.63 -0.98
N VAL A 202 22.06 -13.68 -1.76
CA VAL A 202 21.33 -14.96 -1.67
C VAL A 202 21.38 -15.52 -0.24
N SER A 203 22.52 -15.38 0.45
CA SER A 203 22.67 -15.85 1.82
C SER A 203 21.82 -15.07 2.82
N ARG A 204 21.77 -13.74 2.70
CA ARG A 204 20.97 -12.88 3.60
C ARG A 204 19.47 -13.02 3.37
N LEU A 205 19.05 -13.41 2.17
CA LEU A 205 17.64 -13.45 1.83
C LEU A 205 16.85 -14.46 2.68
N GLY A 206 17.45 -15.62 2.99
CA GLY A 206 16.81 -16.62 3.85
C GLY A 206 16.57 -16.11 5.27
N ASP A 207 17.57 -15.45 5.85
CA ASP A 207 17.47 -14.84 7.18
C ASP A 207 16.38 -13.76 7.20
N LEU A 208 16.37 -12.85 6.23
CA LEU A 208 15.38 -11.77 6.14
C LEU A 208 13.94 -12.27 6.02
N VAL A 209 13.70 -13.30 5.21
CA VAL A 209 12.37 -13.90 5.07
C VAL A 209 11.93 -14.55 6.38
N SER A 210 12.87 -15.11 7.15
CA SER A 210 12.58 -15.71 8.46
C SER A 210 12.27 -14.63 9.50
N ASP A 211 13.11 -13.60 9.60
CA ASP A 211 12.93 -12.46 10.52
C ASP A 211 11.58 -11.76 10.28
N ALA A 212 11.23 -11.54 9.01
CA ALA A 212 9.96 -10.90 8.67
C ALA A 212 8.73 -11.77 9.03
N ARG A 213 8.82 -13.10 8.90
CA ARG A 213 7.76 -14.01 9.36
C ARG A 213 7.59 -13.93 10.87
N GLU A 214 8.69 -13.88 11.62
CA GLU A 214 8.66 -13.75 13.09
C GLU A 214 8.09 -12.38 13.53
N ALA A 215 8.37 -11.33 12.77
CA ALA A 215 7.78 -10.00 12.94
C ALA A 215 6.34 -9.89 12.37
N GLY A 216 5.77 -10.95 11.81
CA GLY A 216 4.41 -10.91 11.25
C GLY A 216 4.28 -10.06 9.98
N GLY A 217 5.38 -9.76 9.29
CA GLY A 217 5.37 -9.08 8.01
C GLY A 217 6.54 -8.15 7.74
N TYR A 218 6.40 -7.39 6.66
CA TYR A 218 7.29 -6.30 6.28
C TYR A 218 6.58 -4.96 6.29
N THR A 219 7.29 -3.91 6.72
CA THR A 219 6.99 -2.52 6.39
C THR A 219 8.15 -1.96 5.57
N VAL A 220 7.98 -1.86 4.25
CA VAL A 220 9.06 -1.46 3.33
C VAL A 220 8.87 -0.03 2.86
N ALA A 221 9.83 0.84 3.16
CA ALA A 221 9.83 2.21 2.71
C ALA A 221 10.71 2.42 1.48
N PHE A 222 10.22 3.28 0.57
CA PHE A 222 10.90 3.69 -0.65
C PHE A 222 11.09 5.20 -0.71
N GLY A 223 12.17 5.63 -1.37
CA GLY A 223 12.44 7.03 -1.66
C GLY A 223 11.87 7.46 -3.00
N ALA A 224 11.89 8.78 -3.25
CA ALA A 224 11.58 9.33 -4.56
C ALA A 224 12.83 9.27 -5.46
N PRO A 225 12.69 9.26 -6.80
CA PRO A 225 13.85 9.07 -7.68
C PRO A 225 14.89 10.19 -7.61
N GLU A 226 14.45 11.43 -7.41
CA GLU A 226 15.35 12.59 -7.22
C GLU A 226 15.80 12.78 -5.76
N ARG A 227 15.11 12.12 -4.81
CA ARG A 227 15.32 12.26 -3.37
C ARG A 227 15.15 10.91 -2.68
N GLY A 228 16.25 10.20 -2.49
CA GLY A 228 16.22 8.93 -1.77
C GLY A 228 15.78 9.10 -0.31
N LEU A 229 15.33 8.02 0.33
CA LEU A 229 14.98 8.03 1.76
C LEU A 229 16.01 8.71 2.67
N PRO A 230 17.33 8.53 2.49
CA PRO A 230 18.31 9.21 3.33
C PRO A 230 18.15 10.73 3.31
N GLU A 231 18.04 11.31 2.13
CA GLU A 231 17.92 12.76 1.96
C GLU A 231 16.62 13.28 2.57
N MET A 232 15.52 12.56 2.34
CA MET A 232 14.19 12.90 2.87
C MET A 232 14.15 12.88 4.41
N LEU A 233 14.99 12.05 5.03
CA LEU A 233 15.13 11.93 6.48
C LEU A 233 16.29 12.77 7.05
N GLY A 234 16.96 13.57 6.23
CA GLY A 234 18.12 14.37 6.66
C GLY A 234 19.33 13.54 7.09
N LEU A 235 19.48 12.32 6.55
CA LEU A 235 20.55 11.39 6.85
C LEU A 235 21.64 11.40 5.78
N SER A 236 22.90 11.50 6.21
CA SER A 236 24.02 11.40 5.28
C SER A 236 24.27 9.95 4.85
N PRO A 237 24.73 9.72 3.60
CA PRO A 237 25.12 8.38 3.16
C PRO A 237 26.18 7.71 4.04
N ASP A 238 27.11 8.48 4.62
CA ASP A 238 28.15 7.96 5.51
C ASP A 238 27.57 7.43 6.82
N ARG A 239 26.54 8.08 7.35
CA ARG A 239 25.83 7.62 8.56
C ARG A 239 25.18 6.25 8.34
N ILE A 240 24.57 6.06 7.17
CA ILE A 240 23.93 4.79 6.81
C ILE A 240 24.98 3.69 6.64
N ARG A 241 26.06 3.98 5.90
CA ARG A 241 27.16 3.02 5.71
C ARG A 241 27.80 2.59 7.02
N ALA A 242 28.03 3.54 7.93
CA ALA A 242 28.59 3.25 9.25
C ALA A 242 27.68 2.35 10.09
N ALA A 243 26.38 2.64 10.12
CA ALA A 243 25.40 1.81 10.83
C ALA A 243 25.33 0.40 10.26
N VAL A 244 25.30 0.26 8.93
CA VAL A 244 25.32 -1.04 8.24
C VAL A 244 26.60 -1.83 8.56
N ALA A 245 27.76 -1.18 8.57
CA ALA A 245 29.04 -1.83 8.88
C ALA A 245 29.12 -2.30 10.35
N ASP A 246 28.58 -1.51 11.27
CA ASP A 246 28.56 -1.80 12.70
C ASP A 246 27.40 -2.72 13.12
N GLY A 247 26.50 -3.08 12.21
CA GLY A 247 25.30 -3.87 12.50
C GLY A 247 24.29 -3.14 13.40
N ARG A 248 24.25 -1.80 13.35
CA ARG A 248 23.36 -0.96 14.17
C ARG A 248 22.22 -0.37 13.34
N SER A 249 21.12 -0.01 13.99
CA SER A 249 20.06 0.81 13.39
C SER A 249 20.52 2.25 13.14
N VAL A 250 19.90 2.93 12.17
CA VAL A 250 20.13 4.36 11.91
C VAL A 250 19.01 5.16 12.54
N GLU A 251 19.37 6.09 13.43
CA GLU A 251 18.42 6.99 14.08
C GLU A 251 17.66 7.92 13.10
N PRO A 252 16.38 8.26 13.35
CA PRO A 252 15.65 7.98 14.58
C PRO A 252 15.40 6.48 14.79
N ASP A 253 15.76 6.00 15.97
CA ASP A 253 15.58 4.64 16.48
C ASP A 253 14.36 4.71 17.42
N PRO A 254 13.33 3.87 17.24
CA PRO A 254 13.20 2.81 16.24
C PRO A 254 12.43 3.31 15.00
N GLY A 255 13.15 3.71 13.95
CA GLY A 255 12.56 4.10 12.68
C GLY A 255 12.66 2.99 11.63
N PHE A 256 13.80 2.30 11.55
CA PHE A 256 13.96 1.16 10.66
C PHE A 256 14.87 0.12 11.29
N ASP A 257 14.44 -1.13 11.24
CA ASP A 257 15.24 -2.28 11.68
C ASP A 257 16.42 -2.51 10.73
N LEU A 258 16.22 -2.20 9.43
CA LEU A 258 17.21 -2.48 8.40
C LEU A 258 17.23 -1.44 7.28
N TRP A 259 18.44 -1.03 6.89
CA TRP A 259 18.69 -0.37 5.61
C TRP A 259 19.18 -1.39 4.59
N LEU A 260 18.46 -1.54 3.48
CA LEU A 260 18.71 -2.59 2.50
C LEU A 260 18.91 -2.01 1.09
N ASN A 261 19.97 -2.48 0.43
CA ASN A 261 20.21 -2.32 -0.99
C ASN A 261 19.82 -3.61 -1.72
N THR A 262 18.64 -3.63 -2.35
CA THR A 262 18.13 -4.77 -3.10
C THR A 262 18.63 -4.86 -4.53
N ILE A 263 19.36 -3.86 -5.02
CA ILE A 263 19.88 -3.79 -6.40
C ILE A 263 21.38 -3.42 -6.35
N PRO A 264 22.24 -4.25 -5.74
CA PRO A 264 23.64 -3.91 -5.50
C PRO A 264 24.42 -3.65 -6.78
N ALA A 265 24.13 -4.40 -7.85
CA ALA A 265 24.79 -4.25 -9.15
C ALA A 265 24.03 -3.31 -10.12
N GLN A 266 23.35 -2.27 -9.61
CA GLN A 266 22.67 -1.32 -10.48
C GLN A 266 23.66 -0.65 -11.46
N ALA A 267 23.34 -0.67 -12.74
CA ALA A 267 24.13 -0.01 -13.79
C ALA A 267 23.54 1.34 -14.24
N SER A 268 22.38 1.71 -13.69
CA SER A 268 21.79 3.04 -13.83
C SER A 268 22.19 3.89 -12.63
N GLU A 269 22.34 5.20 -12.81
CA GLU A 269 22.58 6.14 -11.70
C GLU A 269 21.39 6.19 -10.73
N VAL A 270 20.17 6.11 -11.28
CA VAL A 270 18.90 6.16 -10.56
C VAL A 270 18.07 4.93 -10.90
N VAL A 271 17.49 4.31 -9.89
CA VAL A 271 16.39 3.34 -10.04
C VAL A 271 15.12 4.03 -9.60
N ARG A 272 14.12 4.08 -10.49
CA ARG A 272 12.85 4.76 -10.19
C ARG A 272 12.05 3.98 -9.15
N THR A 273 11.21 4.65 -8.38
CA THR A 273 10.45 4.03 -7.27
C THR A 273 9.62 2.82 -7.73
N GLU A 274 8.95 2.91 -8.88
CA GLU A 274 8.17 1.82 -9.47
C GLU A 274 9.04 0.62 -9.90
N GLU A 275 10.27 0.84 -10.33
CA GLU A 275 11.23 -0.22 -10.67
C GLU A 275 11.77 -0.87 -9.38
N ALA A 276 12.15 -0.04 -8.41
CA ALA A 276 12.65 -0.45 -7.10
C ALA A 276 11.61 -1.29 -6.35
N LEU A 277 10.32 -0.94 -6.45
CA LEU A 277 9.21 -1.72 -5.90
C LEU A 277 9.20 -3.14 -6.44
N PHE A 278 9.28 -3.33 -7.76
CA PHE A 278 9.26 -4.67 -8.35
C PHE A 278 10.50 -5.50 -7.98
N ALA A 279 11.69 -4.88 -8.01
CA ALA A 279 12.93 -5.58 -7.66
C ALA A 279 12.99 -5.98 -6.18
N THR A 280 12.63 -5.05 -5.30
CA THR A 280 12.67 -5.24 -3.84
C THR A 280 11.63 -6.26 -3.41
N LEU A 281 10.36 -6.04 -3.75
CA LEU A 281 9.29 -6.92 -3.31
C LEU A 281 9.40 -8.30 -3.96
N GLY A 282 9.85 -8.38 -5.22
CA GLY A 282 10.12 -9.66 -5.89
C GLY A 282 11.18 -10.51 -5.18
N SER A 283 12.08 -9.87 -4.44
CA SER A 283 13.07 -10.58 -3.62
C SER A 283 12.50 -10.91 -2.24
N LEU A 284 11.90 -9.93 -1.54
CA LEU A 284 11.46 -10.07 -0.14
C LEU A 284 10.23 -10.98 0.03
N THR A 285 9.42 -11.18 -1.01
CA THR A 285 8.22 -12.04 -0.94
C THR A 285 8.43 -13.44 -1.50
N LEU A 286 9.68 -13.89 -1.66
CA LEU A 286 9.94 -15.29 -2.02
C LEU A 286 9.53 -16.22 -0.87
N THR A 287 9.03 -17.39 -1.23
CA THR A 287 8.68 -18.45 -0.28
C THR A 287 9.65 -19.61 -0.43
N GLU A 288 10.05 -20.20 0.69
CA GLU A 288 10.71 -21.51 0.73
C GLU A 288 9.87 -22.62 0.09
#